data_AF-B0E4Y9-F1
#
_entry.id   AF-B0E4Y9-F1
#
_cell.length_a   1.000
_cell.length_b   1.000
_cell.length_c   1.000
_cell.angle_alpha   90.00
_cell.angle_beta   90.00
_cell.angle_gamma   90.00
#
_symmetry.space_group_name_H-M   'P 1'
#
loop_
_entity.id
_entity.type
_entity.pdbx_description
1 polymer ?
#
loop_
_entity_poly.entity_id
_entity_poly.type
_entity_poly.pdbx_seq_one_letter_code
_entity_poly.pdbx_strand_id
1 'polypeptide(L)'
;KIKEWFQNHGRRIRMPKFGYVKLISTRYVVAHLRQEQIHEVVTRLAKGAPPGSRAFLAKYQQGLKEVMGGLTDAEKEEYKGLAEEWTNAVPPPDVQRKLNSKHGLGMMREMDKVKQYQLGVFSWSLVGDIDENGQHRSAWLDHNADFGPEGLREFRDMFPEAVGNILEAWVQYLNYIQGAFRFTGATLLYQAEAETEGAAF
;
A
#
# COMPACT_ATOMS: atom_id res chain seq x y z
N LYS A 1 -12.41 -40.37 17.73
CA LYS A 1 -13.55 -39.42 17.59
C LYS A 1 -13.43 -38.10 18.38
N ILE A 2 -12.31 -37.81 19.06
CA ILE A 2 -11.98 -36.45 19.58
C ILE A 2 -10.94 -35.76 18.68
N LYS A 3 -9.95 -36.51 18.17
CA LYS A 3 -8.93 -35.99 17.22
C LYS A 3 -9.53 -35.38 15.94
N GLU A 4 -10.54 -36.00 15.34
CA GLU A 4 -11.24 -35.46 14.16
C GLU A 4 -12.00 -34.17 14.46
N TRP A 5 -12.53 -34.02 15.69
CA TRP A 5 -13.22 -32.79 16.08
C TRP A 5 -12.24 -31.61 16.13
N PHE A 6 -11.05 -31.78 16.70
CA PHE A 6 -9.99 -30.76 16.67
C PHE A 6 -9.45 -30.47 15.27
N GLN A 7 -9.38 -31.46 14.38
CA GLN A 7 -8.95 -31.23 12.99
C GLN A 7 -9.98 -30.45 12.17
N ASN A 8 -11.27 -30.72 12.38
CA ASN A 8 -12.36 -30.08 11.64
C ASN A 8 -12.78 -28.71 12.23
N HIS A 9 -12.64 -28.51 13.55
CA HIS A 9 -13.04 -27.28 14.25
C HIS A 9 -11.87 -26.44 14.76
N GLY A 10 -10.64 -26.96 14.69
CA GLY A 10 -9.42 -26.24 15.08
C GLY A 10 -8.83 -25.36 13.98
N ARG A 11 -9.44 -25.31 12.79
CA ARG A 11 -9.06 -24.33 11.77
C ARG A 11 -9.54 -22.95 12.19
N ARG A 12 -8.72 -22.30 13.03
CA ARG A 12 -8.72 -20.84 13.14
C ARG A 12 -8.65 -20.27 11.73
N ILE A 13 -9.48 -19.26 11.48
CA ILE A 13 -9.35 -18.36 10.33
C ILE A 13 -7.86 -18.12 10.12
N ARG A 14 -7.35 -18.38 8.90
CA ARG A 14 -5.96 -18.04 8.54
C ARG A 14 -5.85 -16.51 8.61
N MET A 15 -5.59 -15.99 9.81
CA MET A 15 -5.06 -14.65 9.97
C MET A 15 -3.78 -14.59 9.14
N PRO A 16 -3.50 -13.49 8.43
CA PRO A 16 -2.18 -13.26 7.86
C PRO A 16 -1.15 -13.56 8.96
N LYS A 17 -0.22 -14.50 8.70
CA LYS A 17 0.76 -14.98 9.70
C LYS A 17 1.52 -13.82 10.36
N PHE A 18 1.57 -12.69 9.68
CA PHE A 18 2.03 -11.41 10.19
C PHE A 18 0.96 -10.35 9.88
N GLY A 19 0.35 -9.75 10.90
CA GLY A 19 -0.74 -8.77 10.78
C GLY A 19 -0.34 -7.41 10.19
N TYR A 20 0.76 -7.36 9.45
CA TYR A 20 1.31 -6.16 8.84
C TYR A 20 0.64 -5.82 7.51
N VAL A 21 0.24 -6.83 6.75
CA VAL A 21 -0.54 -6.63 5.52
C VAL A 21 -1.96 -6.21 5.93
N LYS A 22 -2.29 -4.95 5.66
CA LYS A 22 -3.64 -4.43 5.89
C LYS A 22 -4.56 -4.93 4.78
N LEU A 23 -5.68 -5.53 5.18
CA LEU A 23 -6.75 -5.85 4.24
C LEU A 23 -7.30 -4.55 3.64
N ILE A 24 -7.47 -4.53 2.32
CA ILE A 24 -8.15 -3.42 1.64
C ILE A 24 -9.65 -3.66 1.76
N SER A 25 -10.36 -2.66 2.28
CA SER A 25 -11.81 -2.76 2.46
C SER A 25 -12.56 -2.35 1.20
N THR A 26 -13.75 -2.92 0.99
CA THR A 26 -14.71 -2.46 -0.05
C THR A 26 -14.94 -0.96 0.00
N ARG A 27 -15.03 -0.40 1.21
CA ARG A 27 -15.17 1.04 1.44
C ARG A 27 -13.99 1.83 0.87
N TYR A 28 -12.78 1.32 0.99
CA TYR A 28 -11.58 1.95 0.42
C TYR A 28 -11.62 1.88 -1.11
N VAL A 29 -12.00 0.73 -1.68
CA VAL A 29 -12.15 0.57 -3.14
C VAL A 29 -13.18 1.54 -3.69
N VAL A 30 -14.37 1.62 -3.08
CA VAL A 30 -15.41 2.59 -3.51
C VAL A 30 -14.91 4.02 -3.37
N ALA A 31 -14.27 4.36 -2.25
CA ALA A 31 -13.70 5.69 -2.05
C ALA A 31 -12.63 6.03 -3.11
N HIS A 32 -11.97 5.02 -3.66
CA HIS A 32 -10.96 5.16 -4.69
C HIS A 32 -11.56 5.27 -6.10
N LEU A 33 -12.51 4.41 -6.46
CA LEU A 33 -13.05 4.33 -7.82
C LEU A 33 -14.20 5.32 -8.07
N ARG A 34 -14.91 5.76 -7.03
CA ARG A 34 -16.02 6.73 -7.12
C ARG A 34 -15.65 8.11 -6.58
N GLN A 35 -14.37 8.51 -6.69
CA GLN A 35 -13.86 9.78 -6.14
C GLN A 35 -14.66 10.99 -6.60
N GLU A 36 -14.97 11.08 -7.91
CA GLU A 36 -15.71 12.20 -8.49
C GLU A 36 -17.14 12.28 -7.93
N GLN A 37 -17.86 11.16 -7.91
CA GLN A 37 -19.22 11.10 -7.36
C GLN A 37 -19.23 11.45 -5.87
N ILE A 38 -18.26 10.95 -5.10
CA ILE A 38 -18.11 11.32 -3.69
C ILE A 38 -17.85 12.81 -3.56
N HIS A 39 -16.98 13.37 -4.39
CA HIS A 39 -16.67 14.79 -4.39
C HIS A 39 -17.90 15.66 -4.67
N GLU A 40 -18.73 15.30 -5.65
CA GLU A 40 -20.00 15.98 -5.94
C GLU A 40 -20.96 15.94 -4.75
N VAL A 41 -21.17 14.74 -4.19
CA VAL A 41 -22.07 14.55 -3.04
C VAL A 41 -21.57 15.36 -1.83
N VAL A 42 -20.27 15.31 -1.53
CA VAL A 42 -19.68 16.03 -0.38
C VAL A 42 -19.74 17.53 -0.61
N THR A 43 -19.47 18.03 -1.81
CA THR A 43 -19.58 19.45 -2.16
C THR A 43 -21.02 19.96 -1.93
N ARG A 44 -22.02 19.19 -2.39
CA ARG A 44 -23.44 19.50 -2.14
C ARG A 44 -23.75 19.52 -0.64
N LEU A 45 -23.32 18.51 0.12
CA LEU A 45 -23.52 18.43 1.57
C LEU A 45 -22.82 19.55 2.35
N ALA A 46 -21.70 20.04 1.82
CA ALA A 46 -20.92 21.13 2.39
C ALA A 46 -21.34 22.52 1.89
N LYS A 47 -22.47 22.62 1.18
CA LYS A 47 -23.01 23.88 0.61
C LYS A 47 -22.03 24.60 -0.32
N GLY A 48 -21.33 23.84 -1.16
CA GLY A 48 -20.37 24.37 -2.13
C GLY A 48 -19.00 24.72 -1.56
N ALA A 49 -18.70 24.34 -0.31
CA ALA A 49 -17.37 24.55 0.25
C ALA A 49 -16.29 23.81 -0.57
N PRO A 50 -15.13 24.44 -0.81
CA PRO A 50 -14.10 23.85 -1.65
C PRO A 50 -13.43 22.63 -0.98
N PRO A 51 -12.85 21.72 -1.79
CA PRO A 51 -12.07 20.59 -1.30
C PRO A 51 -10.96 21.01 -0.34
N GLY A 52 -10.70 20.17 0.66
CA GLY A 52 -9.70 20.44 1.69
C GLY A 52 -10.16 21.43 2.78
N SER A 53 -11.27 22.16 2.60
CA SER A 53 -11.83 22.99 3.66
C SER A 53 -12.35 22.14 4.82
N ARG A 54 -12.33 22.71 6.04
CA ARG A 54 -12.89 22.03 7.23
C ARG A 54 -14.36 21.62 7.03
N ALA A 55 -15.15 22.46 6.35
CA ALA A 55 -16.55 22.18 6.04
C ALA A 55 -16.70 20.99 5.09
N PHE A 56 -15.88 20.91 4.05
CA PHE A 56 -15.85 19.79 3.11
C PHE A 56 -15.43 18.48 3.82
N LEU A 57 -14.31 18.51 4.54
CA LEU A 57 -13.77 17.34 5.25
C LEU A 57 -14.75 16.79 6.30
N ALA A 58 -15.48 17.67 6.99
CA ALA A 58 -16.51 17.28 7.95
C ALA A 58 -17.68 16.49 7.32
N LYS A 59 -17.93 16.68 6.01
CA LYS A 59 -18.99 16.00 5.27
C LYS A 59 -18.53 14.77 4.49
N TYR A 60 -17.22 14.53 4.40
CA TYR A 60 -16.67 13.43 3.61
C TYR A 60 -17.23 12.06 3.99
N GLN A 61 -17.25 11.74 5.29
CA GLN A 61 -17.76 10.46 5.78
C GLN A 61 -19.25 10.26 5.48
N GLN A 62 -20.02 11.35 5.53
CA GLN A 62 -21.45 11.35 5.20
C GLN A 62 -21.66 11.13 3.70
N GLY A 63 -20.92 11.83 2.84
CA GLY A 63 -21.04 11.66 1.39
C GLY A 63 -20.60 10.28 0.91
N LEU A 64 -19.52 9.73 1.48
CA LEU A 64 -19.11 8.35 1.20
C LEU A 64 -20.20 7.34 1.60
N LYS A 65 -20.86 7.54 2.75
CA LYS A 65 -21.96 6.66 3.17
C LYS A 65 -23.16 6.75 2.21
N GLU A 66 -23.47 7.95 1.71
CA GLU A 66 -24.55 8.16 0.75
C GLU A 66 -24.25 7.47 -0.59
N VAL A 67 -23.03 7.64 -1.13
CA VAL A 67 -22.60 6.95 -2.36
C VAL A 67 -22.66 5.44 -2.18
N MET A 68 -22.14 4.91 -1.08
CA MET A 68 -22.22 3.47 -0.79
C MET A 68 -23.66 2.97 -0.65
N GLY A 69 -24.57 3.79 -0.12
CA GLY A 69 -25.99 3.47 0.01
C GLY A 69 -26.75 3.44 -1.32
N GLY A 70 -26.25 4.14 -2.33
CA GLY A 70 -26.81 4.17 -3.69
C GLY A 70 -26.35 3.01 -4.59
N LEU A 71 -25.40 2.19 -4.14
CA LEU A 71 -24.90 1.06 -4.92
C LEU A 71 -25.96 -0.04 -5.05
N THR A 72 -26.07 -0.58 -6.27
CA THR A 72 -26.83 -1.81 -6.53
C THR A 72 -26.16 -3.02 -5.88
N ASP A 73 -26.89 -4.13 -5.74
CA ASP A 73 -26.32 -5.34 -5.16
C ASP A 73 -25.23 -5.95 -6.05
N ALA A 74 -25.34 -5.80 -7.37
CA ALA A 74 -24.30 -6.19 -8.32
C ALA A 74 -23.01 -5.39 -8.10
N GLU A 75 -23.09 -4.06 -8.01
CA GLU A 75 -21.92 -3.20 -7.75
C GLU A 75 -21.29 -3.48 -6.39
N LYS A 76 -22.10 -3.73 -5.35
CA LYS A 76 -21.56 -4.08 -4.02
C LYS A 76 -20.72 -5.35 -4.10
N GLU A 77 -21.16 -6.35 -4.86
CA GLU A 77 -20.43 -7.61 -5.00
C GLU A 77 -19.16 -7.43 -5.83
N GLU A 78 -19.21 -6.65 -6.91
CA GLU A 78 -18.04 -6.27 -7.70
C GLU A 78 -16.96 -5.59 -6.82
N TYR A 79 -17.32 -4.58 -6.03
CA TYR A 79 -16.35 -3.89 -5.17
C TYR A 79 -15.81 -4.75 -4.03
N LYS A 80 -16.56 -5.76 -3.57
CA LYS A 80 -16.01 -6.76 -2.64
C LYS A 80 -14.97 -7.63 -3.34
N GLY A 81 -15.27 -8.12 -4.55
CA GLY A 81 -14.32 -8.89 -5.36
C GLY A 81 -13.02 -8.12 -5.58
N LEU A 82 -13.11 -6.85 -5.95
CA LEU A 82 -11.94 -5.98 -6.11
C LEU A 82 -11.17 -5.76 -4.80
N ALA A 83 -11.87 -5.62 -3.67
CA ALA A 83 -11.22 -5.47 -2.36
C ALA A 83 -10.44 -6.74 -1.97
N GLU A 84 -10.99 -7.92 -2.26
CA GLU A 84 -10.33 -9.20 -2.08
C GLU A 84 -9.15 -9.36 -3.03
N GLU A 85 -9.31 -8.99 -4.30
CA GLU A 85 -8.25 -9.02 -5.30
C GLU A 85 -7.08 -8.12 -4.88
N TRP A 86 -7.33 -6.84 -4.59
CA TRP A 86 -6.28 -5.90 -4.19
C TRP A 86 -5.62 -6.24 -2.85
N THR A 87 -6.26 -7.10 -2.05
CA THR A 87 -5.69 -7.61 -0.80
C THR A 87 -4.77 -8.82 -1.04
N ASN A 88 -5.13 -9.69 -1.97
CA ASN A 88 -4.44 -10.95 -2.21
C ASN A 88 -3.44 -10.90 -3.38
N ALA A 89 -3.55 -9.89 -4.24
CA ALA A 89 -2.69 -9.62 -5.38
C ALA A 89 -2.04 -8.23 -5.26
N VAL A 90 -1.24 -7.85 -6.26
CA VAL A 90 -0.59 -6.53 -6.31
C VAL A 90 -1.64 -5.47 -6.64
N PRO A 91 -1.94 -4.49 -5.76
CA PRO A 91 -2.92 -3.46 -6.04
C PRO A 91 -2.41 -2.47 -7.10
N PRO A 92 -3.29 -1.63 -7.69
CA PRO A 92 -2.88 -0.61 -8.65
C PRO A 92 -1.74 0.28 -8.12
N PRO A 93 -0.82 0.77 -8.97
CA PRO A 93 0.34 1.54 -8.51
C PRO A 93 -0.02 2.76 -7.66
N ASP A 94 -1.05 3.51 -8.00
CA ASP A 94 -1.46 4.68 -7.22
C ASP A 94 -2.09 4.31 -5.86
N VAL A 95 -2.75 3.15 -5.78
CA VAL A 95 -3.17 2.55 -4.51
C VAL A 95 -1.95 2.17 -3.67
N GLN A 96 -0.93 1.52 -4.26
CA GLN A 96 0.32 1.20 -3.55
C GLN A 96 0.98 2.46 -2.97
N ARG A 97 1.07 3.53 -3.78
CA ARG A 97 1.64 4.82 -3.36
C ARG A 97 0.91 5.42 -2.16
N LYS A 98 -0.42 5.48 -2.22
CA LYS A 98 -1.27 5.99 -1.13
C LYS A 98 -1.12 5.14 0.14
N LEU A 99 -1.07 3.82 0.01
CA LEU A 99 -0.86 2.91 1.13
C LEU A 99 0.54 3.07 1.74
N ASN A 100 1.58 3.20 0.91
CA ASN A 100 2.95 3.41 1.37
C ASN A 100 3.09 4.75 2.11
N SER A 101 2.55 5.83 1.52
CA SER A 101 2.50 7.18 2.11
C SER A 101 1.88 7.17 3.51
N LYS A 102 0.80 6.40 3.70
CA LYS A 102 0.05 6.36 4.96
C LYS A 102 0.59 5.36 6.00
N HIS A 103 1.11 4.23 5.55
CA HIS A 103 1.37 3.08 6.42
C HIS A 103 2.78 2.48 6.30
N GLY A 104 3.53 2.79 5.23
CA GLY A 104 4.77 2.11 4.87
C GLY A 104 5.82 2.12 5.97
N LEU A 105 6.25 3.31 6.40
CA LEU A 105 7.29 3.45 7.43
C LEU A 105 6.88 2.83 8.78
N GLY A 106 5.64 3.05 9.21
CA GLY A 106 5.14 2.47 10.46
C GLY A 106 5.08 0.94 10.40
N MET A 107 4.70 0.39 9.26
CA MET A 107 4.69 -1.06 9.04
C MET A 107 6.12 -1.65 9.09
N MET A 108 7.09 -1.02 8.42
CA MET A 108 8.49 -1.46 8.43
C MET A 108 9.08 -1.43 9.84
N ARG A 109 8.80 -0.37 10.61
CA ARG A 109 9.19 -0.26 12.02
C ARG A 109 8.65 -1.41 12.88
N GLU A 110 7.37 -1.74 12.75
CA GLU A 110 6.77 -2.86 13.51
C GLU A 110 7.30 -4.23 13.08
N MET A 111 7.69 -4.39 11.81
CA MET A 111 8.39 -5.60 11.35
C MET A 111 9.78 -5.71 12.00
N ASP A 112 10.56 -4.62 12.03
CA ASP A 112 11.88 -4.61 12.65
C ASP A 112 11.82 -4.87 14.15
N LYS A 113 10.81 -4.32 14.84
CA LYS A 113 10.53 -4.63 16.24
C LYS A 113 10.33 -6.12 16.48
N VAL A 114 9.58 -6.82 15.61
CA VAL A 114 9.37 -8.26 15.74
C VAL A 114 10.63 -9.07 15.41
N LYS A 115 11.37 -8.69 14.36
CA LYS A 115 12.67 -9.29 14.06
C LYS A 115 13.55 -9.29 15.30
N GLN A 116 13.61 -8.17 16.01
CA GLN A 116 14.49 -8.03 17.16
C GLN A 116 13.94 -8.71 18.41
N TYR A 117 12.73 -8.36 18.85
CA TYR A 117 12.17 -8.85 20.12
C TYR A 117 11.83 -10.33 20.11
N GLN A 118 11.32 -10.86 18.99
CA GLN A 118 10.83 -12.24 18.95
C GLN A 118 11.84 -13.19 18.32
N LEU A 119 12.66 -12.71 17.40
CA LEU A 119 13.55 -13.57 16.61
C LEU A 119 15.04 -13.33 16.89
N GLY A 120 15.41 -12.29 17.66
CA GLY A 120 16.80 -11.94 17.92
C GLY A 120 17.57 -11.53 16.66
N VAL A 121 16.86 -11.11 15.61
CA VAL A 121 17.44 -10.72 14.33
C VAL A 121 17.72 -9.22 14.32
N PHE A 122 18.96 -8.86 13.98
CA PHE A 122 19.38 -7.49 13.72
C PHE A 122 19.38 -7.23 12.21
N SER A 123 18.82 -6.10 11.80
CA SER A 123 18.84 -5.71 10.39
C SER A 123 18.75 -4.19 10.26
N TRP A 124 19.33 -3.67 9.18
CA TRP A 124 19.03 -2.34 8.65
C TRP A 124 18.55 -2.53 7.21
N SER A 125 17.81 -1.57 6.67
CA SER A 125 17.20 -1.66 5.35
C SER A 125 17.38 -0.38 4.55
N LEU A 126 17.61 -0.54 3.24
CA LEU A 126 17.41 0.50 2.25
C LEU A 126 16.07 0.26 1.58
N VAL A 127 15.24 1.28 1.58
CA VAL A 127 13.91 1.23 0.97
C VAL A 127 13.86 2.27 -0.12
N GLY A 128 13.23 1.91 -1.25
CA GLY A 128 12.96 2.82 -2.34
C GLY A 128 11.52 2.69 -2.77
N ASP A 129 10.89 3.82 -3.02
CA ASP A 129 9.52 3.89 -3.51
C ASP A 129 9.33 5.07 -4.45
N ILE A 130 8.22 5.03 -5.19
CA ILE A 130 7.75 6.15 -5.99
C ILE A 130 6.65 6.84 -5.19
N ASP A 131 6.80 8.14 -4.95
CA ASP A 131 5.81 8.93 -4.24
C ASP A 131 4.57 9.21 -5.10
N GLU A 132 3.56 9.84 -4.49
CA GLU A 132 2.29 10.18 -5.16
C GLU A 132 2.46 11.06 -6.41
N ASN A 133 3.57 11.80 -6.54
CA ASN A 133 3.91 12.65 -7.68
C ASN A 133 4.77 11.93 -8.74
N GLY A 134 5.06 10.64 -8.56
CA GLY A 134 5.93 9.89 -9.46
C GLY A 134 7.42 10.11 -9.20
N GLN A 135 7.80 10.78 -8.11
CA GLN A 135 9.19 11.04 -7.75
C GLN A 135 9.77 9.91 -6.91
N HIS A 136 11.08 9.70 -7.06
CA HIS A 136 11.78 8.71 -6.26
C HIS A 136 11.98 9.18 -4.84
N ARG A 137 11.76 8.25 -3.91
CA ARG A 137 12.17 8.38 -2.54
C ARG A 137 13.02 7.19 -2.16
N SER A 138 14.00 7.46 -1.32
CA SER A 138 14.80 6.43 -0.67
C SER A 138 14.87 6.72 0.82
N ALA A 139 14.86 5.67 1.63
CA ALA A 139 15.03 5.77 3.07
C ALA A 139 16.07 4.76 3.56
N TRP A 140 16.93 5.21 4.47
CA TRP A 140 17.74 4.36 5.33
C TRP A 140 16.96 4.08 6.60
N LEU A 141 16.74 2.80 6.92
CA LEU A 141 16.04 2.38 8.11
C LEU A 141 16.97 1.53 8.97
N ASP A 142 17.36 2.06 10.13
CA ASP A 142 18.09 1.33 11.16
C ASP A 142 17.39 1.56 12.49
N HIS A 143 16.67 0.54 12.97
CA HIS A 143 15.94 0.58 14.23
C HIS A 143 16.64 -0.23 15.32
N ASN A 144 17.89 -0.67 15.10
CA ASN A 144 18.56 -1.56 16.05
C ASN A 144 18.82 -0.87 17.40
N ALA A 145 19.05 0.45 17.40
CA ALA A 145 19.19 1.25 18.62
C ALA A 145 17.86 1.41 19.38
N ASP A 146 16.72 1.35 18.68
CA ASP A 146 15.39 1.53 19.27
C ASP A 146 14.88 0.26 19.96
N PHE A 147 15.13 -0.90 19.36
CA PHE A 147 14.58 -2.18 19.83
C PHE A 147 15.66 -3.17 20.30
N GLY A 148 16.92 -2.78 20.27
CA GLY A 148 18.02 -3.64 20.68
C GLY A 148 18.46 -3.46 22.12
N PRO A 149 19.50 -4.21 22.50
CA PRO A 149 20.22 -3.94 23.73
C PRO A 149 20.63 -2.47 23.86
N GLU A 150 20.62 -1.99 25.11
CA GLU A 150 21.04 -0.64 25.42
C GLU A 150 22.48 -0.38 24.96
N GLY A 151 22.73 0.81 24.41
CA GLY A 151 24.05 1.23 23.95
C GLY A 151 24.42 0.81 22.52
N LEU A 152 23.49 0.19 21.77
CA LEU A 152 23.70 -0.01 20.35
C LEU A 152 23.71 1.31 19.59
N ARG A 153 24.70 1.44 18.71
CA ARG A 153 24.82 2.55 17.76
C ARG A 153 24.25 2.12 16.41
N GLU A 154 23.75 3.08 15.65
CA GLU A 154 23.32 2.84 14.28
C GLU A 154 24.53 2.52 13.40
N PHE A 155 24.33 1.68 12.37
CA PHE A 155 25.39 1.27 11.45
C PHE A 155 26.05 2.47 10.76
N ARG A 156 25.24 3.49 10.40
CA ARG A 156 25.74 4.71 9.75
C ARG A 156 26.68 5.54 10.61
N ASP A 157 26.50 5.51 11.93
CA ASP A 157 27.36 6.26 12.85
C ASP A 157 28.71 5.56 13.04
N MET A 158 28.71 4.22 12.90
CA MET A 158 29.91 3.41 13.02
C MET A 158 30.73 3.36 11.72
N PHE A 159 30.07 3.43 10.56
CA PHE A 159 30.70 3.23 9.25
C PHE A 159 30.26 4.25 8.19
N PRO A 160 30.46 5.57 8.42
CA PRO A 160 29.91 6.61 7.56
C PRO A 160 30.41 6.56 6.11
N GLU A 161 31.69 6.24 5.88
CA GLU A 161 32.25 6.12 4.53
C GLU A 161 31.65 4.94 3.76
N ALA A 162 31.50 3.78 4.41
CA ALA A 162 30.87 2.61 3.81
C ALA A 162 29.40 2.91 3.47
N VAL A 163 28.68 3.62 4.34
CA VAL A 163 27.31 4.06 4.07
C VAL A 163 27.25 5.00 2.86
N GLY A 164 28.19 5.92 2.71
CA GLY A 164 28.28 6.76 1.50
C GLY A 164 28.34 5.92 0.23
N ASN A 165 29.28 4.98 0.16
CA ASN A 165 29.45 4.10 -1.00
C ASN A 165 28.22 3.22 -1.27
N ILE A 166 27.57 2.71 -0.21
CA ILE A 166 26.34 1.93 -0.31
C ILE A 166 25.19 2.78 -0.88
N LEU A 167 25.03 4.02 -0.41
CA LEU A 167 23.97 4.92 -0.87
C LEU A 167 24.14 5.29 -2.34
N GLU A 168 25.38 5.52 -2.80
CA GLU A 168 25.67 5.75 -4.20
C GLU A 168 25.27 4.57 -5.09
N ALA A 169 25.66 3.35 -4.69
CA ALA A 169 25.27 2.14 -5.40
C ALA A 169 23.74 1.91 -5.39
N TRP A 170 23.09 2.23 -4.26
CA TRP A 170 21.65 2.12 -4.11
C TRP A 170 20.89 3.05 -5.06
N VAL A 171 21.32 4.31 -5.18
CA VAL A 171 20.71 5.27 -6.12
C VAL A 171 20.82 4.77 -7.56
N GLN A 172 21.96 4.20 -7.95
CA GLN A 172 22.12 3.60 -9.29
C GLN A 172 21.15 2.45 -9.51
N TYR A 173 20.99 1.58 -8.50
CA TYR A 173 20.06 0.45 -8.58
C TYR A 173 18.59 0.90 -8.64
N LEU A 174 18.20 1.94 -7.90
CA LEU A 174 16.85 2.51 -7.98
C LEU A 174 16.54 3.09 -9.37
N ASN A 175 17.52 3.75 -9.99
CA ASN A 175 17.38 4.24 -11.37
C ASN A 175 17.18 3.09 -12.36
N TYR A 176 17.92 1.99 -12.20
CA TYR A 176 17.73 0.77 -12.99
C TYR A 176 16.33 0.17 -12.82
N ILE A 177 15.89 -0.01 -11.56
CA ILE A 177 14.53 -0.50 -11.25
C ILE A 177 13.48 0.38 -11.93
N GLN A 178 13.62 1.70 -11.85
CA GLN A 178 12.70 2.62 -12.52
C GLN A 178 12.67 2.43 -14.03
N GLY A 179 13.84 2.31 -14.66
CA GLY A 179 13.96 2.00 -16.08
C GLY A 179 13.13 0.76 -16.41
N ALA A 180 13.34 -0.34 -15.68
CA ALA A 180 12.60 -1.58 -15.87
C ALA A 180 11.08 -1.41 -15.73
N PHE A 181 10.61 -0.66 -14.73
CA PHE A 181 9.17 -0.38 -14.54
C PHE A 181 8.57 0.52 -15.63
N ARG A 182 9.34 1.45 -16.19
CA ARG A 182 8.89 2.28 -17.33
C ARG A 182 8.74 1.44 -18.60
N PHE A 183 9.63 0.47 -18.81
CA PHE A 183 9.54 -0.44 -19.96
C PHE A 183 8.39 -1.45 -19.82
N THR A 184 8.10 -1.99 -18.64
CA THR A 184 6.96 -2.91 -18.45
C THR A 184 5.60 -2.21 -18.54
N GLY A 185 5.50 -0.94 -18.14
CA GLY A 185 4.29 -0.12 -18.34
C GLY A 185 4.01 0.22 -19.82
N ALA A 186 5.06 0.41 -20.62
CA ALA A 186 4.93 0.63 -22.06
C ALA A 186 4.57 -0.66 -22.81
N THR A 187 5.09 -1.81 -22.39
CA THR A 187 4.80 -3.10 -23.05
C THR A 187 3.36 -3.58 -22.81
N LEU A 188 2.74 -3.27 -21.65
CA LEU A 188 1.33 -3.59 -21.39
C LEU A 188 0.34 -2.69 -22.15
N LEU A 189 0.69 -1.42 -22.40
CA LEU A 189 -0.13 -0.55 -23.25
C LEU A 189 -0.01 -0.91 -24.74
N TYR A 190 1.17 -1.36 -25.19
CA TYR A 190 1.37 -1.77 -26.58
C TYR A 190 0.74 -3.12 -26.94
N GLN A 191 0.40 -3.96 -25.95
CA GLN A 191 -0.33 -5.21 -26.19
C GLN A 191 -1.85 -5.07 -26.04
N ALA A 192 -2.35 -4.01 -25.40
CA ALA A 192 -3.79 -3.76 -25.28
C ALA A 192 -4.38 -3.02 -26.49
N GLU A 193 -3.57 -2.29 -27.26
CA GLU A 193 -4.01 -1.59 -28.48
C GLU A 193 -3.80 -2.41 -29.77
N ALA A 194 -3.11 -3.56 -29.69
CA ALA A 194 -2.85 -4.43 -30.84
C ALA A 194 -3.90 -5.53 -31.09
N GLU A 195 -4.95 -5.63 -30.25
CA GLU A 195 -6.01 -6.64 -30.39
C GLU A 195 -7.39 -6.07 -30.81
N THR A 196 -7.49 -4.79 -31.16
CA THR A 196 -8.75 -4.16 -31.64
C THR A 196 -8.71 -3.52 -33.03
N GLU A 197 -7.61 -3.67 -33.79
CA GLU A 197 -7.57 -3.32 -35.21
C GLU A 197 -7.11 -4.51 -36.05
N GLY A 198 -8.03 -5.46 -36.28
CA GLY A 198 -7.74 -6.66 -37.08
C GLY A 198 -8.97 -7.50 -37.43
N ALA A 199 -10.13 -6.88 -37.61
CA ALA A 199 -11.32 -7.55 -38.15
C ALA A 199 -12.20 -6.58 -38.96
N ALA A 200 -11.67 -6.10 -40.08
CA ALA A 200 -12.47 -5.57 -41.19
C ALA A 200 -11.62 -5.56 -42.46
N PHE A 201 -11.74 -6.63 -43.26
CA PHE A 201 -12.02 -6.67 -44.71
C PHE A 201 -11.77 -8.08 -45.23
#